data_AF-A0A7C6ZV55-F1
#
_entry.id   AF-A0A7C6ZV55-F1
#
_cell.length_a   1.000
_cell.length_b   1.000
_cell.length_c   1.000
_cell.angle_alpha   90.00
_cell.angle_beta   90.00
_cell.angle_gamma   90.00
#
_symmetry.space_group_name_H-M   'P 1'
#
loop_
_entity.id
_entity.type
_entity.pdbx_description
1 polymer ?
#
loop_
_entity_poly.entity_id
_entity_poly.type
_entity_poly.pdbx_seq_one_letter_code
_entity_poly.pdbx_strand_id
1 'polypeptide(L)'
;MFGTGLLKGLGITLKHFTDTFTDDRRKEPSRYEGSIKLDDRRRIIDQPITQEGLLTIQYPEERRLLPERFRYIPMLVYDTEVGEDRCTACGICAKVCPPQCIWIVRDMDDQGKPVTRPAEFYIDAAVCMSCSFCTEFCPFDAIKMNHDYELAVYDRYPQLVYDKEELTVPLEYYAALWPTQFAEEQERRAKEKEEERRREEEKKAAAEAKAKAKAAGAEAGEARPKRTKEELEAMKAQAAAKAAAAKAGGAEASAPATDDAEAAAKKARLEEMKRKAAEKAAQRKKESGE
;
A
#
# COMPACT_ATOMS: atom_id res chain seq x y z
N MET A 1 -11.37 8.02 63.87
CA MET A 1 -11.78 7.70 62.48
C MET A 1 -12.43 8.91 61.84
N PHE A 2 -11.70 10.01 61.62
CA PHE A 2 -12.30 11.27 61.15
C PHE A 2 -11.37 12.02 60.20
N GLY A 3 -11.84 12.31 58.99
CA GLY A 3 -11.47 13.48 58.19
C GLY A 3 -10.09 13.54 57.51
N THR A 4 -9.07 12.82 57.98
CA THR A 4 -7.71 12.92 57.41
C THR A 4 -7.64 12.53 55.93
N GLY A 5 -8.46 11.56 55.50
CA GLY A 5 -8.59 11.19 54.09
C GLY A 5 -9.20 12.31 53.22
N LEU A 6 -10.17 13.06 53.75
CA LEU A 6 -10.80 14.16 53.03
C LEU A 6 -9.83 15.33 52.83
N LEU A 7 -9.08 15.70 53.88
CA LEU A 7 -8.05 16.74 53.79
C LEU A 7 -6.93 16.35 52.83
N LYS A 8 -6.50 15.07 52.84
CA LYS A 8 -5.53 14.56 51.89
C LYS A 8 -6.04 14.61 50.44
N GLY A 9 -7.31 14.24 50.22
CA GLY A 9 -7.95 14.32 48.91
C GLY A 9 -8.02 15.76 48.38
N LEU A 10 -8.54 16.68 49.20
CA LEU A 10 -8.59 18.12 48.86
C LEU A 10 -7.20 18.70 48.61
N GLY A 11 -6.19 18.30 49.39
CA GLY A 11 -4.81 18.72 49.18
C GLY A 11 -4.23 18.25 47.85
N ILE A 12 -4.51 17.01 47.43
CA ILE A 12 -4.11 16.49 46.13
C ILE A 12 -4.80 17.25 45.00
N THR A 13 -6.12 17.48 45.10
CA THR A 13 -6.86 18.26 44.11
C THR A 13 -6.33 19.68 43.99
N LEU A 14 -6.08 20.35 45.12
CA LEU A 14 -5.53 21.70 45.14
C LEU A 14 -4.11 21.76 44.56
N LYS A 15 -3.29 20.74 44.83
CA LYS A 15 -1.96 20.60 44.22
C LYS A 15 -2.09 20.54 42.69
N HIS A 16 -2.88 19.62 42.15
CA HIS A 16 -3.06 19.49 40.70
C HIS A 16 -3.63 20.76 40.05
N PHE A 17 -4.58 21.42 40.73
CA PHE A 17 -5.13 22.70 40.27
C PHE A 17 -4.04 23.79 40.21
N THR A 18 -3.20 23.88 41.24
CA THR A 18 -2.13 24.89 41.33
C THR A 18 -1.02 24.59 40.32
N ASP A 19 -0.60 23.34 40.19
CA ASP A 19 0.42 22.91 39.23
C ASP A 19 -0.02 23.21 37.79
N THR A 20 -1.28 22.93 37.46
CA THR A 20 -1.85 23.22 36.13
C THR A 20 -1.90 24.73 35.84
N PHE A 21 -2.40 25.53 36.78
CA PHE A 21 -2.55 26.97 36.58
C PHE A 21 -1.21 27.71 36.53
N THR A 22 -0.21 27.23 37.29
CA THR A 22 1.14 27.81 37.26
C THR A 22 1.90 27.46 36.00
N ASP A 23 1.71 26.25 35.45
CA ASP A 23 2.32 25.85 34.18
C ASP A 23 1.72 26.63 32.99
N ASP A 24 0.40 26.82 32.94
CA ASP A 24 -0.26 27.52 31.82
C ASP A 24 0.11 29.03 31.75
N ARG A 25 0.63 29.60 32.86
CA ARG A 25 1.18 30.97 32.88
C ARG A 25 2.58 31.11 32.27
N ARG A 26 3.23 30.00 31.93
CA ARG A 26 4.54 30.00 31.26
C ARG A 26 4.38 30.42 29.80
N LYS A 27 5.47 30.91 29.20
CA LYS A 27 5.47 31.35 27.79
C LYS A 27 5.26 30.18 26.81
N GLU A 28 5.85 29.02 27.12
CA GLU A 28 5.52 27.75 26.50
C GLU A 28 5.24 26.76 27.64
N PRO A 29 3.96 26.47 27.92
CA PRO A 29 3.54 25.44 28.87
C PRO A 29 4.20 24.09 28.59
N SER A 30 4.39 23.26 29.62
CA SER A 30 5.01 21.92 29.49
C SER A 30 4.32 21.07 28.43
N ARG A 31 2.99 21.24 28.26
CA ARG A 31 2.18 20.53 27.26
C ARG A 31 2.54 20.83 25.80
N TYR A 32 3.30 21.89 25.52
CA TYR A 32 3.75 22.24 24.17
C TYR A 32 5.25 22.06 23.98
N GLU A 33 5.97 21.59 24.99
CA GLU A 33 7.39 21.32 24.86
C GLU A 33 7.61 20.24 23.78
N GLY A 34 8.46 20.52 22.80
CA GLY A 34 8.74 19.60 21.68
C GLY A 34 7.63 19.49 20.62
N SER A 35 6.54 20.25 20.74
CA SER A 35 5.45 20.24 19.75
C SER A 35 5.80 21.00 18.47
N ILE A 36 5.25 20.56 17.34
CA ILE A 36 5.47 21.13 16.01
C ILE A 36 4.36 22.13 15.73
N LYS A 37 4.70 23.41 15.49
CA LYS A 37 3.73 24.43 15.06
C LYS A 37 3.53 24.30 13.55
N LEU A 38 2.28 24.16 13.13
CA LEU A 38 1.91 24.08 11.70
C LEU A 38 1.55 25.46 11.17
N ASP A 39 0.72 26.19 11.93
CA ASP A 39 0.38 27.57 11.64
C ASP A 39 0.09 28.33 12.95
N ASP A 40 -0.39 29.58 12.85
CA ASP A 40 -0.70 30.43 13.99
C ASP A 40 -1.72 29.83 14.97
N ARG A 41 -2.54 28.87 14.52
CA ARG A 41 -3.63 28.25 15.28
C ARG A 41 -3.45 26.75 15.49
N ARG A 42 -2.73 26.05 14.62
CA ARG A 42 -2.62 24.59 14.62
C ARG A 42 -1.25 24.11 15.06
N ARG A 43 -1.25 23.06 15.88
CA ARG A 43 -0.03 22.47 16.46
C ARG A 43 -0.17 20.96 16.58
N ILE A 44 0.87 20.24 16.19
CA ILE A 44 1.03 18.82 16.49
C ILE A 44 1.76 18.67 17.82
N ILE A 45 1.08 18.10 18.81
CA ILE A 45 1.55 17.87 20.17
C ILE A 45 2.09 16.46 20.28
N ASP A 46 3.28 16.34 20.88
CA ASP A 46 3.75 15.10 21.44
C ASP A 46 3.32 15.03 22.92
N GLN A 47 2.74 13.89 23.31
CA GLN A 47 2.25 13.67 24.68
C GLN A 47 3.05 12.55 25.34
N PRO A 48 4.19 12.88 25.97
CA PRO A 48 4.97 11.90 26.68
C PRO A 48 4.24 11.46 27.95
N ILE A 49 4.49 10.22 28.37
CA ILE A 49 3.90 9.64 29.60
C ILE A 49 4.38 10.39 30.86
N THR A 50 5.48 11.13 30.74
CA THR A 50 6.09 11.96 31.79
C THR A 50 5.55 13.39 31.83
N GLN A 51 4.55 13.73 31.00
CA GLN A 51 3.98 15.08 30.94
C GLN A 51 3.33 15.46 32.27
N GLU A 52 3.75 16.60 32.82
CA GLU A 52 3.17 17.21 34.03
C GLU A 52 2.22 18.35 33.66
N GLY A 53 1.19 18.59 34.48
CA GLY A 53 0.21 19.66 34.25
C GLY A 53 -1.01 19.20 33.44
N LEU A 54 -1.46 20.04 32.50
CA LEU A 54 -2.67 19.76 31.71
C LEU A 54 -2.39 18.69 30.64
N LEU A 55 -3.05 17.54 30.76
CA LEU A 55 -2.92 16.39 29.85
C LEU A 55 -3.85 16.43 28.62
N THR A 56 -4.80 17.36 28.59
CA THR A 56 -5.81 17.42 27.52
C THR A 56 -5.27 18.13 26.28
N ILE A 57 -5.63 17.61 25.10
CA ILE A 57 -5.39 18.25 23.79
C ILE A 57 -6.65 19.03 23.39
N GLN A 58 -6.49 20.27 22.95
CA GLN A 58 -7.58 21.09 22.41
C GLN A 58 -7.76 20.84 20.90
N TYR A 59 -8.37 19.71 20.54
CA TYR A 59 -8.73 19.41 19.15
C TYR A 59 -9.87 20.32 18.66
N PRO A 60 -9.88 20.82 17.40
CA PRO A 60 -9.02 20.46 16.25
C PRO A 60 -7.73 21.27 16.07
N GLU A 61 -7.54 22.36 16.82
CA GLU A 61 -6.37 23.23 16.75
C GLU A 61 -5.11 22.46 17.14
N GLU A 62 -5.19 21.71 18.24
CA GLU A 62 -4.12 20.84 18.70
C GLU A 62 -4.41 19.40 18.26
N ARG A 63 -3.44 18.77 17.60
CA ARG A 63 -3.53 17.37 17.16
C ARG A 63 -2.40 16.56 17.76
N ARG A 64 -2.61 15.28 18.01
CA ARG A 64 -1.54 14.40 18.49
C ARG A 64 -0.67 13.94 17.31
N LEU A 65 0.63 13.81 17.52
CA LEU A 65 1.46 13.06 16.59
C LEU A 65 1.03 11.59 16.60
N LEU A 66 0.55 11.10 15.46
CA LEU A 66 0.18 9.70 15.31
C LEU A 66 1.44 8.84 15.27
N PRO A 67 1.44 7.66 15.94
CA PRO A 67 2.54 6.73 15.79
C PRO A 67 2.58 6.22 14.36
N GLU A 68 3.79 5.90 13.88
CA GLU A 68 4.01 5.37 12.53
C GLU A 68 3.06 4.20 12.20
N ARG A 69 2.90 3.26 13.13
CA ARG A 69 2.05 2.06 12.96
C ARG A 69 0.56 2.28 13.22
N PHE A 70 0.06 3.52 13.13
CA PHE A 70 -1.36 3.81 13.28
C PHE A 70 -2.20 3.14 12.17
N ARG A 71 -3.42 2.74 12.52
CA ARG A 71 -4.28 1.90 11.68
C ARG A 71 -5.70 2.45 11.64
N TYR A 72 -6.12 2.93 10.48
CA TYR A 72 -7.52 3.31 10.24
C TYR A 72 -7.99 2.87 8.85
N ILE A 73 -8.10 3.79 7.89
CA ILE A 73 -8.47 3.43 6.52
C ILE A 73 -7.25 2.93 5.74
N PRO A 74 -7.36 1.85 4.93
CA PRO A 74 -6.29 1.47 4.03
C PRO A 74 -6.08 2.49 2.91
N MET A 75 -4.90 2.51 2.32
CA MET A 75 -4.53 3.29 1.13
C MET A 75 -3.84 2.37 0.12
N LEU A 76 -4.01 2.65 -1.16
CA LEU A 76 -3.35 1.96 -2.27
C LEU A 76 -2.12 2.76 -2.70
N VAL A 77 -0.99 2.08 -2.82
CA VAL A 77 0.28 2.71 -3.18
C VAL A 77 0.44 2.73 -4.69
N TYR A 78 0.62 3.92 -5.24
CA TYR A 78 0.99 4.15 -6.63
C TYR A 78 2.50 4.42 -6.73
N ASP A 79 3.18 3.67 -7.60
CA ASP A 79 4.61 3.84 -7.81
C ASP A 79 4.86 4.94 -8.84
N THR A 80 5.30 6.09 -8.36
CA THR A 80 5.51 7.30 -9.16
C THR A 80 6.73 7.21 -10.08
N GLU A 81 7.72 6.38 -9.75
CA GLU A 81 8.91 6.16 -10.57
C GLU A 81 8.60 5.27 -11.77
N VAL A 82 7.85 4.18 -11.54
CA VAL A 82 7.46 3.22 -12.58
C VAL A 82 6.23 3.72 -13.36
N GLY A 83 5.37 4.51 -12.73
CA GLY A 83 4.13 5.02 -13.32
C GLY A 83 2.98 4.02 -13.30
N GLU A 84 2.98 3.07 -12.36
CA GLU A 84 1.99 1.99 -12.27
C GLU A 84 1.48 1.78 -10.84
N ASP A 85 0.25 1.25 -10.73
CA ASP A 85 -0.29 0.79 -9.45
C ASP A 85 0.54 -0.39 -8.93
N ARG A 86 0.91 -0.41 -7.65
CA ARG A 86 1.53 -1.61 -7.07
C ARG A 86 0.55 -2.79 -6.96
N CYS A 87 -0.75 -2.49 -6.99
CA CYS A 87 -1.79 -3.50 -6.87
C CYS A 87 -1.90 -4.31 -8.17
N THR A 88 -1.77 -5.62 -8.06
CA THR A 88 -1.92 -6.55 -9.21
C THR A 88 -3.30 -7.21 -9.29
N ALA A 89 -4.25 -6.74 -8.45
CA ALA A 89 -5.60 -7.31 -8.32
C ALA A 89 -5.61 -8.84 -8.10
N CYS A 90 -4.72 -9.33 -7.22
CA CYS A 90 -4.62 -10.75 -6.86
C CYS A 90 -5.79 -11.27 -5.99
N GLY A 91 -6.56 -10.38 -5.36
CA GLY A 91 -7.73 -10.75 -4.55
C GLY A 91 -7.42 -11.28 -3.14
N ILE A 92 -6.15 -11.44 -2.77
CA ILE A 92 -5.77 -11.99 -1.45
C ILE A 92 -6.30 -11.10 -0.31
N CYS A 93 -6.14 -9.78 -0.43
CA CYS A 93 -6.60 -8.83 0.58
C CYS A 93 -8.12 -8.92 0.82
N ALA A 94 -8.92 -9.12 -0.23
CA ALA A 94 -10.36 -9.32 -0.10
C ALA A 94 -10.70 -10.66 0.57
N LYS A 95 -9.96 -11.73 0.23
CA LYS A 95 -10.16 -13.07 0.81
C LYS A 95 -9.81 -13.15 2.30
N VAL A 96 -8.76 -12.45 2.75
CA VAL A 96 -8.34 -12.44 4.17
C VAL A 96 -9.13 -11.45 5.03
N CYS A 97 -9.88 -10.55 4.41
CA CYS A 97 -10.65 -9.53 5.11
C CYS A 97 -11.74 -10.19 5.98
N PRO A 98 -11.68 -10.10 7.32
CA PRO A 98 -12.66 -10.76 8.18
C PRO A 98 -14.12 -10.31 7.92
N PRO A 99 -14.41 -9.00 7.76
CA PRO A 99 -15.76 -8.56 7.42
C PRO A 99 -16.08 -8.56 5.92
N GLN A 100 -15.13 -8.99 5.05
CA GLN A 100 -15.30 -9.02 3.60
C GLN A 100 -15.74 -7.68 2.98
N CYS A 101 -15.12 -6.58 3.39
CA CYS A 101 -15.50 -5.22 2.97
C CYS A 101 -14.73 -4.68 1.75
N ILE A 102 -14.00 -5.53 1.02
CA ILE A 102 -13.16 -5.12 -0.12
C ILE A 102 -13.69 -5.76 -1.40
N TRP A 103 -13.96 -4.95 -2.41
CA TRP A 103 -14.36 -5.39 -3.75
C TRP A 103 -13.27 -5.06 -4.77
N ILE A 104 -12.92 -6.02 -5.63
CA ILE A 104 -11.83 -5.87 -6.61
C ILE A 104 -12.28 -6.44 -7.95
N VAL A 105 -12.20 -5.61 -8.99
CA VAL A 105 -12.39 -6.03 -10.38
C VAL A 105 -11.04 -5.95 -11.08
N ARG A 106 -10.59 -7.08 -11.64
CA ARG A 106 -9.35 -7.15 -12.44
C ARG A 106 -9.58 -6.47 -13.78
N ASP A 107 -8.59 -5.72 -14.22
CA ASP A 107 -8.61 -5.14 -15.56
C ASP A 107 -8.33 -6.21 -16.63
N MET A 108 -8.85 -5.98 -17.83
CA MET A 108 -8.73 -6.86 -18.99
C MET A 108 -8.14 -6.06 -20.15
N ASP A 109 -7.23 -6.68 -20.91
CA ASP A 109 -6.71 -6.07 -22.13
C ASP A 109 -7.75 -6.12 -23.26
N ASP A 110 -7.49 -5.43 -24.37
CA ASP A 110 -8.37 -5.42 -25.54
C ASP A 110 -8.54 -6.81 -26.18
N GLN A 111 -7.69 -7.78 -25.82
CA GLN A 111 -7.76 -9.18 -26.23
C GLN A 111 -8.48 -10.06 -25.20
N GLY A 112 -9.05 -9.48 -24.13
CA GLY A 112 -9.75 -10.17 -23.04
C GLY A 112 -8.84 -10.92 -22.06
N LYS A 113 -7.52 -10.71 -22.09
CA LYS A 113 -6.59 -11.31 -21.12
C LYS A 113 -6.51 -10.46 -19.86
N PRO A 114 -6.40 -11.09 -18.67
CA PRO A 114 -6.27 -10.34 -17.42
C PRO A 114 -4.96 -9.54 -17.38
N VAL A 115 -5.08 -8.23 -17.15
CA VAL A 115 -3.94 -7.35 -16.87
C VAL A 115 -3.63 -7.40 -15.37
N THR A 116 -2.36 -7.22 -15.02
CA THR A 116 -1.88 -7.17 -13.63
C THR A 116 -2.14 -5.82 -12.98
N ARG A 117 -3.38 -5.32 -13.07
CA ARG A 117 -3.85 -4.08 -12.42
C ARG A 117 -5.34 -4.16 -12.08
N PRO A 118 -5.83 -3.46 -11.03
CA PRO A 118 -7.25 -3.34 -10.77
C PRO A 118 -7.89 -2.33 -11.71
N ALA A 119 -9.00 -2.73 -12.36
CA ALA A 119 -9.91 -1.79 -13.03
C ALA A 119 -10.70 -1.01 -11.98
N GLU A 120 -11.30 -1.73 -11.04
CA GLU A 120 -12.05 -1.16 -9.92
C GLU A 120 -11.57 -1.75 -8.59
N PHE A 121 -11.56 -0.92 -7.57
CA PHE A 121 -11.21 -1.30 -6.21
C PHE A 121 -12.08 -0.48 -5.26
N TYR A 122 -12.81 -1.13 -4.38
CA TYR A 122 -13.62 -0.44 -3.38
C TYR A 122 -13.38 -0.98 -1.99
N ILE A 123 -13.46 -0.10 -0.99
CA ILE A 123 -13.49 -0.46 0.43
C ILE A 123 -14.69 0.20 1.07
N ASP A 124 -15.58 -0.59 1.66
CA ASP A 124 -16.64 -0.07 2.54
C ASP A 124 -16.04 0.22 3.93
N ALA A 125 -15.74 1.49 4.19
CA ALA A 125 -15.19 1.97 5.45
C ALA A 125 -16.17 1.82 6.62
N ALA A 126 -17.49 1.74 6.36
CA ALA A 126 -18.48 1.52 7.41
C ALA A 126 -18.45 0.09 7.97
N VAL A 127 -17.92 -0.87 7.18
CA VAL A 127 -17.79 -2.29 7.58
C VAL A 127 -16.34 -2.62 7.97
N CYS A 128 -15.36 -1.88 7.45
CA CYS A 128 -13.95 -2.06 7.78
C CYS A 128 -13.70 -1.96 9.29
N MET A 129 -13.09 -2.99 9.87
CA MET A 129 -12.70 -3.02 11.29
C MET A 129 -11.24 -2.59 11.54
N SER A 130 -10.58 -2.01 10.54
CA SER A 130 -9.20 -1.48 10.62
C SER A 130 -8.14 -2.48 11.14
N CYS A 131 -8.33 -3.77 10.86
CA CYS A 131 -7.47 -4.86 11.39
C CYS A 131 -6.07 -4.97 10.76
N SER A 132 -5.82 -4.29 9.64
CA SER A 132 -4.55 -4.36 8.87
C SER A 132 -4.20 -5.71 8.23
N PHE A 133 -5.10 -6.70 8.23
CA PHE A 133 -4.82 -7.98 7.55
C PHE A 133 -4.64 -7.83 6.04
N CYS A 134 -5.37 -6.92 5.40
CA CYS A 134 -5.16 -6.64 3.98
C CYS A 134 -3.73 -6.16 3.68
N THR A 135 -3.10 -5.43 4.60
CA THR A 135 -1.72 -4.93 4.48
C THR A 135 -0.70 -6.04 4.69
N GLU A 136 -0.83 -6.81 5.77
CA GLU A 136 0.12 -7.88 6.13
C GLU A 136 0.15 -9.03 5.11
N PHE A 137 -1.01 -9.36 4.52
CA PHE A 137 -1.12 -10.44 3.54
C PHE A 137 -0.93 -9.97 2.09
N CYS A 138 -0.63 -8.70 1.85
CA CYS A 138 -0.37 -8.21 0.50
C CYS A 138 1.05 -8.61 0.05
N PRO A 139 1.23 -9.52 -0.91
CA PRO A 139 2.57 -9.94 -1.33
C PRO A 139 3.31 -8.88 -2.14
N PHE A 140 2.62 -7.83 -2.59
CA PHE A 140 3.19 -6.77 -3.43
C PHE A 140 3.39 -5.44 -2.68
N ASP A 141 3.09 -5.39 -1.38
CA ASP A 141 3.04 -4.15 -0.57
C ASP A 141 2.18 -3.04 -1.22
N ALA A 142 1.09 -3.43 -1.88
CA ALA A 142 0.26 -2.51 -2.66
C ALA A 142 -0.78 -1.76 -1.82
N ILE A 143 -1.22 -2.36 -0.71
CA ILE A 143 -2.18 -1.77 0.23
C ILE A 143 -1.49 -1.58 1.57
N LYS A 144 -1.60 -0.38 2.14
CA LYS A 144 -0.99 0.02 3.42
C LYS A 144 -2.04 0.71 4.29
N MET A 145 -1.77 0.89 5.57
CA MET A 145 -2.69 1.61 6.47
C MET A 145 -2.37 3.11 6.46
N ASN A 146 -3.39 3.94 6.29
CA ASN A 146 -3.28 5.39 6.29
C ASN A 146 -3.48 5.95 7.71
N HIS A 147 -3.08 7.21 7.89
CA HIS A 147 -3.23 8.00 9.12
C HIS A 147 -4.47 8.88 9.13
N ASP A 148 -5.26 8.89 8.05
CA ASP A 148 -6.50 9.65 7.97
C ASP A 148 -7.57 9.01 8.85
N TYR A 149 -7.97 9.69 9.93
CA TYR A 149 -9.00 9.24 10.89
C TYR A 149 -10.27 10.12 10.90
N GLU A 150 -10.24 11.28 10.25
CA GLU A 150 -11.33 12.28 10.23
C GLU A 150 -12.32 11.99 9.09
N LEU A 151 -12.91 10.78 9.08
CA LEU A 151 -13.75 10.28 7.97
C LEU A 151 -15.26 10.40 8.24
N ALA A 152 -15.66 11.24 9.20
CA ALA A 152 -17.06 11.40 9.57
C ALA A 152 -17.84 12.08 8.43
N VAL A 153 -18.92 11.44 8.00
CA VAL A 153 -19.79 11.90 6.90
C VAL A 153 -21.26 11.69 7.28
N TYR A 154 -22.18 12.34 6.56
CA TYR A 154 -23.61 12.32 6.88
C TYR A 154 -24.32 11.06 6.37
N ASP A 155 -23.95 10.60 5.17
CA ASP A 155 -24.57 9.46 4.51
C ASP A 155 -23.58 8.32 4.36
N ARG A 156 -24.06 7.07 4.50
CA ARG A 156 -23.19 5.90 4.31
C ARG A 156 -22.82 5.68 2.85
N TYR A 157 -23.83 5.66 1.97
CA TYR A 157 -23.64 5.44 0.54
C TYR A 157 -23.91 6.75 -0.20
N PRO A 158 -22.99 7.22 -1.06
CA PRO A 158 -21.70 6.63 -1.44
C PRO A 158 -20.51 7.00 -0.53
N GLN A 159 -20.67 7.90 0.44
CA GLN A 159 -19.54 8.64 1.07
C GLN A 159 -18.59 7.79 1.94
N LEU A 160 -19.01 6.61 2.42
CA LEU A 160 -18.15 5.66 3.15
C LEU A 160 -17.66 4.48 2.29
N VAL A 161 -18.02 4.45 1.01
CA VAL A 161 -17.46 3.48 0.06
C VAL A 161 -16.39 4.17 -0.73
N TYR A 162 -15.14 3.93 -0.36
CA TYR A 162 -14.00 4.54 -1.00
C TYR A 162 -13.67 3.80 -2.28
N ASP A 163 -13.51 4.55 -3.37
CA ASP A 163 -13.09 4.01 -4.65
C ASP A 163 -11.55 3.92 -4.78
N LYS A 164 -11.09 3.38 -5.90
CA LYS A 164 -9.66 3.23 -6.18
C LYS A 164 -8.96 4.59 -6.15
N GLU A 165 -9.57 5.62 -6.71
CA GLU A 165 -8.95 6.94 -6.90
C GLU A 165 -8.76 7.65 -5.57
N GLU A 166 -9.75 7.56 -4.67
CA GLU A 166 -9.71 8.11 -3.33
C GLU A 166 -8.72 7.40 -2.42
N LEU A 167 -8.55 6.08 -2.60
CA LEU A 167 -7.59 5.28 -1.84
C LEU A 167 -6.16 5.44 -2.35
N THR A 168 -5.96 5.84 -3.61
CA THR A 168 -4.64 5.87 -4.23
C THR A 168 -3.81 7.03 -3.74
N VAL A 169 -2.63 6.72 -3.22
CA VAL A 169 -1.64 7.68 -2.74
C VAL A 169 -0.29 7.44 -3.42
N PRO A 170 0.51 8.49 -3.65
CA PRO A 170 1.84 8.33 -4.23
C PRO A 170 2.80 7.67 -3.24
N LEU A 171 3.85 7.02 -3.75
CA LEU A 171 4.82 6.31 -2.92
C LEU A 171 5.50 7.19 -1.87
N GLU A 172 5.78 8.45 -2.21
CA GLU A 172 6.41 9.43 -1.33
C GLU A 172 5.52 9.75 -0.12
N TYR A 173 4.20 9.71 -0.29
CA TYR A 173 3.25 9.88 0.81
C TYR A 173 3.40 8.74 1.83
N TYR A 174 3.49 7.50 1.36
CA TYR A 174 3.74 6.35 2.22
C TYR A 174 5.10 6.45 2.93
N ALA A 175 6.15 6.84 2.20
CA ALA A 175 7.49 7.02 2.76
C ALA A 175 7.54 8.08 3.88
N ALA A 176 6.77 9.15 3.75
CA ALA A 176 6.68 10.21 4.77
C ALA A 176 5.94 9.75 6.03
N LEU A 177 4.89 8.95 5.90
CA LEU A 177 4.12 8.44 7.04
C LEU A 177 4.81 7.29 7.76
N TRP A 178 5.48 6.40 7.02
CA TRP A 178 6.12 5.20 7.54
C TRP A 178 7.61 5.12 7.18
N PRO A 179 8.45 6.02 7.70
CA PRO A 179 9.85 6.10 7.31
C PRO A 179 10.67 4.86 7.70
N THR A 180 10.41 4.26 8.87
CA THR A 180 11.20 3.09 9.32
C THR A 180 10.83 1.85 8.53
N GLN A 181 9.53 1.59 8.38
CA GLN A 181 9.06 0.44 7.62
C GLN A 181 9.36 0.58 6.13
N PHE A 182 9.23 1.78 5.57
CA PHE A 182 9.59 2.03 4.17
C PHE A 182 11.07 1.75 3.91
N ALA A 183 11.96 2.19 4.80
CA ALA A 183 13.40 1.89 4.67
C ALA A 183 13.68 0.38 4.67
N GLU A 184 13.08 -0.36 5.60
CA GLU A 184 13.20 -1.83 5.67
C GLU A 184 12.66 -2.51 4.40
N GLU A 185 11.53 -2.05 3.88
CA GLU A 185 10.93 -2.56 2.65
C GLU A 185 11.79 -2.28 1.42
N GLN A 186 12.40 -1.10 1.33
CA GLN A 186 13.31 -0.75 0.24
C GLN A 186 14.58 -1.60 0.27
N GLU A 187 15.17 -1.82 1.45
CA GLU A 187 16.30 -2.73 1.60
C GLU A 187 15.95 -4.17 1.19
N ARG A 188 14.78 -4.66 1.59
CA ARG A 188 14.30 -6.00 1.19
C ARG A 188 14.17 -6.11 -0.33
N ARG A 189 13.50 -5.13 -0.95
CA ARG A 189 13.31 -5.08 -2.41
C ARG A 189 14.62 -4.94 -3.17
N ALA A 190 15.59 -4.17 -2.65
CA ALA A 190 16.91 -4.05 -3.24
C ALA A 190 17.65 -5.40 -3.25
N LYS A 191 17.61 -6.14 -2.13
CA LYS A 191 18.19 -7.49 -2.01
C LYS A 191 17.52 -8.49 -2.96
N GLU A 192 16.20 -8.47 -3.05
CA GLU A 192 15.43 -9.32 -3.98
C GLU A 192 15.78 -9.03 -5.44
N LYS A 193 15.85 -7.75 -5.83
CA LYS A 193 16.26 -7.33 -7.18
C LYS A 193 17.70 -7.72 -7.51
N GLU A 194 18.63 -7.60 -6.56
CA GLU A 194 20.02 -8.02 -6.74
C GLU A 194 20.13 -9.54 -6.93
N GLU A 195 19.40 -10.31 -6.12
CA GLU A 195 19.35 -11.77 -6.27
C GLU A 195 18.73 -12.20 -7.60
N GLU A 196 17.62 -11.56 -8.01
CA GLU A 196 16.99 -11.83 -9.30
C GLU A 196 17.96 -11.54 -10.46
N ARG A 197 18.65 -10.40 -10.43
CA ARG A 197 19.70 -10.07 -11.40
C ARG A 197 20.81 -11.12 -11.42
N ARG A 198 21.31 -11.56 -10.26
CA ARG A 198 22.33 -12.61 -10.18
C ARG A 198 21.84 -13.93 -10.80
N ARG A 199 20.60 -14.34 -10.49
CA ARG A 199 19.98 -15.55 -11.07
C ARG A 199 19.81 -15.43 -12.58
N GLU A 200 19.47 -14.24 -13.09
CA GLU A 200 19.39 -13.99 -14.53
C GLU A 200 20.76 -14.01 -15.21
N GLU A 201 21.78 -13.40 -14.61
CA GLU A 201 23.16 -13.42 -15.08
C GLU A 201 23.71 -14.86 -15.10
N GLU A 202 23.47 -15.65 -14.06
CA GLU A 202 23.80 -17.08 -14.00
C GLU A 202 23.06 -17.88 -15.09
N LYS A 203 21.76 -17.63 -15.29
CA LYS A 203 20.98 -18.26 -16.36
C LYS A 203 21.52 -17.89 -17.75
N LYS A 204 21.88 -16.63 -17.97
CA LYS A 204 22.47 -16.13 -19.23
C LYS A 204 23.86 -16.76 -19.45
N ALA A 205 24.74 -16.76 -18.45
CA ALA A 205 26.04 -17.40 -18.52
C ALA A 205 25.95 -18.92 -18.76
N ALA A 206 25.00 -19.61 -18.13
CA ALA A 206 24.73 -21.02 -18.37
C ALA A 206 24.17 -21.29 -19.78
N ALA A 207 23.31 -20.40 -20.30
CA ALA A 207 22.81 -20.47 -21.67
C ALA A 207 23.93 -20.24 -22.69
N GLU A 208 24.81 -19.26 -22.46
CA GLU A 208 25.98 -18.98 -23.29
C GLU A 208 27.02 -20.11 -23.23
N ALA A 209 27.29 -20.69 -22.07
CA ALA A 209 28.17 -21.84 -21.93
C ALA A 209 27.61 -23.07 -22.65
N LYS A 210 26.29 -23.33 -22.57
CA LYS A 210 25.61 -24.38 -23.35
C LYS A 210 25.67 -24.10 -24.85
N ALA A 211 25.51 -22.84 -25.28
CA ALA A 211 25.63 -22.47 -26.67
C ALA A 211 27.06 -22.64 -27.20
N LYS A 212 28.08 -22.25 -26.42
CA LYS A 212 29.50 -22.45 -26.74
C LYS A 212 29.90 -23.92 -26.76
N ALA A 213 29.43 -24.73 -25.80
CA ALA A 213 29.66 -26.19 -25.78
C ALA A 213 28.99 -26.89 -26.98
N LYS A 214 27.81 -26.42 -27.41
CA LYS A 214 27.11 -26.92 -28.60
C LYS A 214 27.80 -26.48 -29.90
N ALA A 215 28.46 -25.33 -29.91
CA ALA A 215 29.24 -24.82 -31.06
C ALA A 215 30.66 -25.43 -31.16
N ALA A 216 31.25 -25.87 -30.04
CA ALA A 216 32.61 -26.42 -29.99
C ALA A 216 32.71 -27.92 -30.32
N GLY A 217 31.61 -28.61 -30.64
CA GLY A 217 31.64 -29.98 -31.15
C GLY A 217 32.29 -31.00 -30.21
N ALA A 218 31.97 -30.98 -28.91
CA ALA A 218 32.41 -32.04 -28.00
C ALA A 218 31.61 -33.34 -28.26
N GLU A 219 32.26 -34.35 -28.82
CA GLU A 219 31.73 -35.71 -28.93
C GLU A 219 31.67 -36.43 -27.57
N ALA A 220 30.55 -37.11 -27.36
CA ALA A 220 30.33 -38.32 -26.56
C ALA A 220 30.75 -38.33 -25.08
N GLY A 221 29.88 -37.78 -24.23
CA GLY A 221 29.51 -38.42 -22.97
C GLY A 221 28.10 -39.01 -23.12
N GLU A 222 27.99 -40.33 -22.98
CA GLU A 222 26.85 -41.22 -23.25
C GLU A 222 25.44 -40.60 -23.05
N ALA A 223 24.80 -40.17 -24.15
CA ALA A 223 23.42 -39.72 -24.17
C ALA A 223 22.49 -40.88 -24.57
N ARG A 224 21.52 -41.16 -23.69
CA ARG A 224 20.41 -42.12 -23.87
C ARG A 224 19.84 -42.06 -25.31
N PRO A 225 19.60 -43.21 -25.98
CA PRO A 225 19.28 -43.25 -27.40
C PRO A 225 18.05 -42.41 -27.74
N LYS A 226 18.19 -41.50 -28.72
CA LYS A 226 17.09 -40.71 -29.27
C LYS A 226 16.11 -41.65 -29.99
N ARG A 227 14.83 -41.54 -29.63
CA ARG A 227 13.71 -42.24 -30.25
C ARG A 227 13.65 -42.00 -31.76
N THR A 228 13.24 -43.01 -32.52
CA THR A 228 13.19 -42.95 -33.98
C THR A 228 12.13 -41.95 -34.46
N LYS A 229 12.23 -41.50 -35.71
CA LYS A 229 11.29 -40.54 -36.32
C LYS A 229 9.84 -41.04 -36.26
N GLU A 230 9.65 -42.35 -36.40
CA GLU A 230 8.36 -43.03 -36.32
C GLU A 230 7.77 -42.99 -34.89
N GLU A 231 8.59 -43.15 -33.85
CA GLU A 231 8.15 -43.01 -32.45
C GLU A 231 7.74 -41.56 -32.12
N LEU A 232 8.40 -40.57 -32.71
CA LEU A 232 8.09 -39.16 -32.54
C LEU A 232 6.77 -38.77 -33.22
N GLU A 233 6.48 -39.34 -34.39
CA GLU A 233 5.21 -39.15 -35.09
C GLU A 233 4.05 -39.86 -34.37
N ALA A 234 4.29 -41.05 -33.81
CA ALA A 234 3.32 -41.75 -32.96
C ALA A 234 2.98 -40.96 -31.68
N MET A 235 3.97 -40.34 -31.03
CA MET A 235 3.74 -39.48 -29.86
C MET A 235 3.01 -38.18 -30.21
N LYS A 236 3.27 -37.59 -31.39
CA LYS A 236 2.52 -36.43 -31.90
C LYS A 236 1.07 -36.79 -32.20
N ALA A 237 0.82 -37.97 -32.76
CA ALA A 237 -0.54 -38.47 -32.99
C ALA A 237 -1.29 -38.71 -31.66
N GLN A 238 -0.62 -39.26 -30.65
CA GLN A 238 -1.21 -39.44 -29.31
C GLN A 238 -1.47 -38.11 -28.59
N ALA A 239 -0.59 -37.12 -28.76
CA ALA A 239 -0.78 -35.77 -28.20
C ALA A 239 -1.93 -35.03 -28.91
N ALA A 240 -2.06 -35.18 -30.23
CA ALA A 240 -3.18 -34.64 -31.00
C ALA A 240 -4.52 -35.29 -30.60
N ALA A 241 -4.53 -36.60 -30.33
CA ALA A 241 -5.71 -37.29 -29.82
C ALA A 241 -6.12 -36.82 -28.41
N LYS A 242 -5.14 -36.54 -27.52
CA LYS A 242 -5.40 -35.94 -26.20
C LYS A 242 -5.88 -34.50 -26.27
N ALA A 243 -5.36 -33.71 -27.21
CA ALA A 243 -5.79 -32.32 -27.42
C ALA A 243 -7.21 -32.25 -28.01
N ALA A 244 -7.61 -33.22 -28.83
CA ALA A 244 -8.97 -33.33 -29.35
C ALA A 244 -9.99 -33.65 -28.23
N ALA A 245 -9.61 -34.46 -27.24
CA ALA A 245 -10.45 -34.77 -26.08
C ALA A 245 -10.66 -33.59 -25.12
N ALA A 246 -9.74 -32.61 -25.10
CA ALA A 246 -9.80 -31.45 -24.21
C ALA A 246 -10.60 -30.25 -24.77
N LYS A 247 -11.06 -30.31 -26.02
CA LYS A 247 -11.72 -29.19 -26.73
C LYS A 247 -13.26 -29.22 -26.72
N ALA A 248 -13.87 -30.00 -25.82
CA ALA A 248 -15.33 -30.09 -25.65
C ALA A 248 -15.89 -29.11 -24.59
N GLY A 249 -15.37 -27.88 -24.53
CA GLY A 249 -15.89 -26.83 -23.64
C GLY A 249 -15.36 -25.47 -24.06
N GLY A 250 -16.10 -24.76 -24.91
CA GLY A 250 -15.71 -23.46 -25.46
C GLY A 250 -16.48 -22.30 -24.85
N ALA A 251 -15.79 -21.17 -24.67
CA ALA A 251 -16.34 -19.83 -24.55
C ALA A 251 -15.71 -18.96 -25.66
N GLU A 252 -16.49 -17.99 -26.16
CA GLU A 252 -16.27 -17.19 -27.36
C GLU A 252 -15.88 -15.74 -26.99
N ALA A 253 -15.02 -15.11 -27.80
CA ALA A 253 -14.51 -13.75 -27.59
C ALA A 253 -14.78 -12.87 -28.82
N SER A 254 -15.03 -11.58 -28.60
CA SER A 254 -15.19 -10.53 -29.61
C SER A 254 -14.12 -9.43 -29.50
N ALA A 255 -14.04 -8.58 -30.53
CA ALA A 255 -12.85 -7.94 -31.13
C ALA A 255 -12.40 -6.56 -30.56
N PRO A 256 -11.18 -6.06 -30.89
CA PRO A 256 -10.56 -4.86 -30.28
C PRO A 256 -10.64 -3.57 -31.13
N ALA A 257 -10.44 -2.43 -30.46
CA ALA A 257 -10.18 -1.10 -31.04
C ALA A 257 -8.84 -0.53 -30.50
N THR A 258 -8.24 0.44 -31.20
CA THR A 258 -6.79 0.69 -31.31
C THR A 258 -6.08 1.49 -30.19
N ASP A 259 -4.82 1.11 -29.93
CA ASP A 259 -3.90 1.46 -28.82
C ASP A 259 -3.52 2.94 -28.62
N ASP A 260 -3.64 3.82 -29.62
CA ASP A 260 -3.11 5.20 -29.51
C ASP A 260 -3.97 6.12 -28.63
N ALA A 261 -5.27 5.81 -28.47
CA ALA A 261 -6.18 6.60 -27.64
C ALA A 261 -6.00 6.33 -26.14
N GLU A 262 -5.64 5.10 -25.75
CA GLU A 262 -5.46 4.71 -24.35
C GLU A 262 -4.19 5.31 -23.75
N ALA A 263 -3.12 5.43 -24.54
CA ALA A 263 -1.87 6.07 -24.12
C ALA A 263 -2.05 7.57 -23.83
N ALA A 264 -2.83 8.28 -24.67
CA ALA A 264 -3.16 9.68 -24.47
C ALA A 264 -4.05 9.90 -23.22
N ALA A 265 -5.03 9.01 -22.99
CA ALA A 265 -5.90 9.04 -21.82
C ALA A 265 -5.13 8.79 -20.51
N LYS A 266 -4.19 7.83 -20.50
CA LYS A 266 -3.33 7.58 -19.33
C LYS A 266 -2.42 8.76 -19.00
N LYS A 267 -1.84 9.41 -20.02
CA LYS A 267 -1.00 10.59 -19.80
C LYS A 267 -1.80 11.75 -19.21
N ALA A 268 -3.01 12.01 -19.73
CA ALA A 268 -3.89 13.06 -19.21
C ALA A 268 -4.30 12.79 -17.75
N ARG A 269 -4.66 11.55 -17.43
CA ARG A 269 -5.01 11.12 -16.06
C ARG A 269 -3.82 11.23 -15.10
N LEU A 270 -2.61 10.89 -15.56
CA LEU A 270 -1.37 11.03 -14.78
C LEU A 270 -1.07 12.51 -14.47
N GLU A 271 -1.22 13.41 -15.44
CA GLU A 271 -1.03 14.84 -15.19
C GLU A 271 -2.09 15.42 -14.26
N GLU A 272 -3.34 14.96 -14.36
CA GLU A 272 -4.40 15.35 -13.42
C GLU A 272 -4.14 14.83 -12.00
N MET A 273 -3.70 13.58 -11.83
CA MET A 273 -3.33 13.02 -10.52
C MET A 273 -2.11 13.73 -9.93
N LYS A 274 -1.08 14.04 -10.74
CA LYS A 274 0.06 14.85 -10.31
C LYS A 274 -0.37 16.26 -9.90
N ARG A 275 -1.32 16.86 -10.62
CA ARG A 275 -1.89 18.17 -10.26
C ARG A 275 -2.66 18.09 -8.95
N LYS A 276 -3.55 17.12 -8.76
CA LYS A 276 -4.32 16.93 -7.52
C LYS A 276 -3.40 16.61 -6.34
N ALA A 277 -2.36 15.80 -6.55
CA ALA A 277 -1.35 15.50 -5.54
C ALA A 277 -0.53 16.75 -5.19
N ALA A 278 -0.13 17.56 -6.17
CA ALA A 278 0.56 18.82 -5.95
C ALA A 278 -0.35 19.88 -5.30
N GLU A 279 -1.63 19.94 -5.64
CA GLU A 279 -2.64 20.80 -5.00
C GLU A 279 -2.87 20.38 -3.55
N LYS A 280 -3.02 19.08 -3.28
CA LYS A 280 -3.19 18.54 -1.92
C LYS A 280 -1.90 18.65 -1.10
N ALA A 281 -0.73 18.52 -1.72
CA ALA A 281 0.57 18.77 -1.09
C ALA A 281 0.83 20.26 -0.86
N ALA A 282 0.42 21.15 -1.77
CA ALA A 282 0.49 22.60 -1.60
C ALA A 282 -0.54 23.09 -0.57
N GLN A 283 -1.71 22.47 -0.51
CA GLN A 283 -2.70 22.69 0.52
C GLN A 283 -2.16 22.21 1.86
N ARG A 284 -1.50 21.05 1.91
CA ARG A 284 -0.78 20.59 3.10
C ARG A 284 0.43 21.47 3.45
N LYS A 285 1.15 22.05 2.49
CA LYS A 285 2.23 23.04 2.71
C LYS A 285 1.71 24.36 3.27
N LYS A 286 0.58 24.85 2.73
CA LYS A 286 -0.15 26.00 3.27
C LYS A 286 -0.75 25.70 4.64
N GLU A 287 -1.14 24.46 4.89
CA GLU A 287 -1.57 23.97 6.20
C GLU A 287 -0.39 23.68 7.14
N SER A 288 0.85 23.59 6.63
CA SER A 288 2.08 23.35 7.38
C SER A 288 3.03 24.56 7.46
N GLY A 289 2.64 25.72 6.91
CA GLY A 289 3.34 27.00 7.11
C GLY A 289 4.67 27.21 6.39
N GLU A 290 4.95 26.51 5.27
CA GLU A 290 6.03 26.87 4.31
C GLU A 290 5.52 27.74 3.14
#